data_AF-A0A8C2HML6-F1
#
_entry.id   AF-A0A8C2HML6-F1
#
_cell.length_a   1.000
_cell.length_b   1.000
_cell.length_c   1.000
_cell.angle_alpha   90.00
_cell.angle_beta   90.00
_cell.angle_gamma   90.00
#
_symmetry.space_group_name_H-M   'P 1'
#
loop_
_entity.id
_entity.type
_entity.pdbx_description
1 polymer ?
#
loop_
_entity_poly.entity_id
_entity_poly.type
_entity_poly.pdbx_seq_one_letter_code
_entity_poly.pdbx_strand_id
1 'polypeptide(L)'
;DDEPVHILNIKRGLISALAVPVLEEDRNRRMPTIYGMCKTGYTVNAREDIATDVTLNRDLSKCDNFRPVKDHTSPLALITGLHYPLAQLIKSSQTCNYKFDNAQKHMTSAFCTENHMLVPFSYKGQYGVTNVGKQVLTLVGVSVHNDRIFDIDSVHPIKDKEVMLSVLRELAGLSETNNGHNRAHLAHKLIATIRKMNSESLNTALPEALEISRSLVYQALFQCGTPECTSSILQVLRTFDRSSLEIDAAVYAMGMVPNPSRDLVEEMLKTAKYKNSKPIYYALSNAVRR
;
A
#
# COMPACT_ATOMS: atom_id res chain seq x y z
N ASP A 1 14.73 14.37 -5.46
CA ASP A 1 13.49 14.06 -4.72
C ASP A 1 12.39 13.36 -5.56
N ASP A 2 12.63 13.05 -6.84
CA ASP A 2 11.60 12.47 -7.74
C ASP A 2 11.67 10.95 -7.96
N GLU A 3 12.43 10.22 -7.14
CA GLU A 3 12.50 8.77 -7.31
C GLU A 3 11.20 8.10 -6.80
N PRO A 4 10.56 7.21 -7.58
CA PRO A 4 9.34 6.55 -7.15
C PRO A 4 9.54 5.83 -5.81
N VAL A 5 8.56 5.95 -4.92
CA VAL A 5 8.62 5.39 -3.56
C VAL A 5 8.96 3.89 -3.56
N HIS A 6 8.51 3.13 -4.56
CA HIS A 6 8.82 1.71 -4.67
C HIS A 6 10.31 1.45 -4.93
N ILE A 7 10.98 2.27 -5.75
CA ILE A 7 12.43 2.18 -5.98
C ILE A 7 13.19 2.60 -4.72
N LEU A 8 12.78 3.70 -4.08
CA LEU A 8 13.35 4.12 -2.79
C LEU A 8 13.25 3.01 -1.74
N ASN A 9 12.13 2.27 -1.70
CA ASN A 9 11.94 1.16 -0.78
C ASN A 9 12.86 -0.04 -1.09
N ILE A 10 13.14 -0.32 -2.36
CA ILE A 10 14.14 -1.33 -2.75
C ILE A 10 15.53 -0.92 -2.24
N LYS A 11 15.93 0.34 -2.48
CA LYS A 11 17.23 0.87 -1.99
C LYS A 11 17.32 0.83 -0.46
N ARG A 12 16.25 1.20 0.25
CA ARG A 12 16.16 1.07 1.71
C ARG A 12 16.35 -0.39 2.16
N GLY A 13 15.80 -1.36 1.43
CA GLY A 13 16.02 -2.79 1.67
C GLY A 13 17.49 -3.19 1.52
N LEU A 14 18.17 -2.71 0.47
CA LEU A 14 19.60 -2.93 0.28
C LEU A 14 20.44 -2.35 1.42
N ILE A 15 20.19 -1.10 1.79
CA ILE A 15 20.88 -0.42 2.90
C ILE A 15 20.60 -1.10 4.25
N SER A 16 19.37 -1.58 4.46
CA SER A 16 19.02 -2.29 5.70
C SER A 16 19.78 -3.61 5.87
N ALA A 17 20.19 -4.25 4.78
CA ALA A 17 21.07 -5.42 4.83
C ALA A 17 22.55 -5.07 5.05
N LEU A 18 22.92 -3.78 5.03
CA LEU A 18 24.23 -3.29 5.45
C LEU A 18 24.24 -2.81 6.91
N ALA A 19 23.07 -2.70 7.54
CA ALA A 19 22.90 -2.22 8.91
C ALA A 19 23.23 -3.33 9.93
N VAL A 20 24.52 -3.56 10.11
CA VAL A 20 25.10 -4.54 11.03
C VAL A 20 25.23 -3.95 12.45
N PRO A 21 24.99 -4.71 13.54
CA PRO A 21 25.14 -4.18 14.91
C PRO A 21 26.60 -3.93 15.28
N VAL A 22 26.83 -2.89 16.09
CA VAL A 22 28.14 -2.55 16.66
C VAL A 22 28.34 -3.35 17.93
N LEU A 23 29.14 -4.41 17.88
CA LEU A 23 29.25 -5.45 18.92
C LEU A 23 29.63 -4.96 20.32
N GLU A 24 30.15 -3.73 20.45
CA GLU A 24 30.71 -3.18 21.70
C GLU A 24 29.68 -2.53 22.64
N GLU A 25 28.37 -2.48 22.31
CA GLU A 25 27.38 -1.82 23.18
C GLU A 25 26.08 -2.64 23.41
N ASP A 26 25.58 -2.58 24.65
CA ASP A 26 24.21 -2.93 25.09
C ASP A 26 23.10 -2.18 24.29
N ARG A 27 23.49 -1.23 23.41
CA ARG A 27 22.63 -0.41 22.55
C ARG A 27 22.01 -1.18 21.37
N ASN A 28 22.44 -2.40 21.04
CA ASN A 28 21.92 -3.15 19.89
C ASN A 28 20.55 -3.82 20.10
N ARG A 29 19.90 -3.63 21.26
CA ARG A 29 18.58 -4.24 21.51
C ARG A 29 17.50 -3.72 20.57
N ARG A 30 17.64 -2.50 20.02
CA ARG A 30 16.75 -1.92 19.01
C ARG A 30 17.57 -1.36 17.85
N MET A 31 17.30 -1.85 16.64
CA MET A 31 18.03 -1.45 15.43
C MET A 31 17.09 -0.81 14.40
N PRO A 32 17.56 0.18 13.63
CA PRO A 32 16.81 0.72 12.51
C PRO A 32 16.69 -0.31 11.38
N THR A 33 15.51 -0.40 10.79
CA THR A 33 15.19 -1.26 9.64
C THR A 33 14.23 -0.52 8.70
N ILE A 34 13.89 -1.13 7.57
CA ILE A 34 12.82 -0.62 6.68
C ILE A 34 11.45 -0.55 7.38
N TYR A 35 11.25 -1.31 8.47
CA TYR A 35 10.04 -1.35 9.29
C TYR A 35 10.13 -0.45 10.53
N GLY A 36 11.11 0.47 10.57
CA GLY A 36 11.39 1.32 11.72
C GLY A 36 12.30 0.65 12.74
N MET A 37 12.20 1.05 14.02
CA MET A 37 13.02 0.50 15.09
C MET A 37 12.48 -0.87 15.52
N CYS A 38 13.30 -1.90 15.37
CA CYS A 38 12.95 -3.28 15.67
C CYS A 38 13.76 -3.81 16.83
N LYS A 39 13.09 -4.48 17.78
CA LYS A 39 13.81 -5.26 18.79
C LYS A 39 14.56 -6.39 18.09
N THR A 40 15.88 -6.42 18.27
CA THR A 40 16.77 -7.35 17.55
C THR A 40 17.47 -8.24 18.56
N GLY A 41 17.26 -9.55 18.44
CA GLY A 41 18.11 -10.53 19.10
C GLY A 41 19.34 -10.76 18.23
N TYR A 42 20.51 -10.86 18.84
CA TYR A 42 21.74 -11.16 18.11
C TYR A 42 22.49 -12.31 18.78
N THR A 43 23.15 -13.12 17.96
CA THR A 43 24.02 -14.22 18.39
C THR A 43 25.34 -14.03 17.66
N VAL A 44 26.42 -13.93 18.42
CA VAL A 44 27.77 -13.74 17.90
C VAL A 44 28.50 -15.06 18.04
N ASN A 45 28.89 -15.66 16.93
CA ASN A 45 29.85 -16.75 16.94
C ASN A 45 31.23 -16.12 16.75
N ALA A 46 32.00 -16.07 17.84
CA ALA A 46 33.38 -15.65 17.82
C ALA A 46 34.28 -16.89 17.84
N ARG A 47 35.34 -16.87 17.03
CA ARG A 47 36.52 -17.72 17.24
C ARG A 47 37.59 -16.76 17.74
N GLU A 48 37.99 -16.88 19.01
CA GLU A 48 38.87 -15.92 19.71
C GLU A 48 38.22 -14.53 19.91
N ASP A 49 39.00 -13.44 19.98
CA ASP A 49 38.56 -12.07 20.26
C ASP A 49 37.87 -11.36 19.07
N ILE A 50 37.53 -12.09 17.98
CA ILE A 50 36.93 -11.53 16.76
C ILE A 50 35.65 -12.28 16.38
N ALA A 51 34.57 -11.52 16.16
CA ALA A 51 33.31 -12.04 15.67
C ALA A 51 33.44 -12.49 14.21
N THR A 52 33.34 -13.81 13.97
CA THR A 52 33.46 -14.43 12.64
C THR A 52 32.10 -14.47 11.94
N ASP A 53 31.03 -14.76 12.69
CA ASP A 53 29.66 -14.76 12.19
C ASP A 53 28.71 -14.07 13.18
N VAL A 54 27.81 -13.23 12.68
CA VAL A 54 26.76 -12.58 13.47
C VAL A 54 25.40 -12.94 12.90
N THR A 55 24.54 -13.53 13.74
CA THR A 55 23.15 -13.84 13.39
C THR A 55 22.22 -12.87 14.10
N LEU A 56 21.32 -12.23 13.35
CA LEU A 56 20.26 -11.37 13.87
C LEU A 56 18.91 -12.05 13.68
N ASN A 57 18.06 -11.98 14.70
CA ASN A 57 16.68 -12.44 14.66
C ASN A 57 15.74 -11.32 15.09
N ARG A 58 14.69 -11.11 14.31
CA ARG A 58 13.70 -10.05 14.52
C ARG A 58 12.29 -10.58 14.39
N ASP A 59 11.42 -10.10 15.27
CA ASP A 59 9.98 -10.21 15.16
C ASP A 59 9.47 -8.89 14.56
N LEU A 60 9.15 -8.92 13.26
CA LEU A 60 8.81 -7.71 12.51
C LEU A 60 7.47 -7.10 12.98
N SER A 61 6.58 -7.94 13.52
CA SER A 61 5.30 -7.48 14.07
C SER A 61 5.45 -6.54 15.28
N LYS A 62 6.63 -6.54 15.92
CA LYS A 62 6.96 -5.71 17.09
C LYS A 62 7.79 -4.47 16.75
N CYS A 63 8.00 -4.20 15.47
CA CYS A 63 8.69 -2.98 15.05
C CYS A 63 7.73 -1.79 15.09
N ASP A 64 8.23 -0.63 15.48
CA ASP A 64 7.38 0.55 15.74
C ASP A 64 6.72 1.13 14.48
N ASN A 65 7.19 0.77 13.28
CA ASN A 65 6.61 1.21 12.01
C ASN A 65 6.25 0.04 11.08
N PHE A 66 5.98 -1.15 11.63
CA PHE A 66 5.40 -2.23 10.85
C PHE A 66 3.94 -1.91 10.53
N ARG A 67 3.72 -1.27 9.38
CA ARG A 67 2.38 -0.93 8.91
C ARG A 67 1.95 -1.97 7.88
N PRO A 68 0.89 -2.74 8.15
CA PRO A 68 0.31 -3.61 7.13
C PRO A 68 -0.15 -2.76 5.95
N VAL A 69 0.12 -3.24 4.74
CA VAL A 69 -0.41 -2.63 3.53
C VAL A 69 -1.93 -2.67 3.63
N LYS A 70 -2.55 -1.50 3.53
CA LYS A 70 -4.00 -1.36 3.49
C LYS A 70 -4.39 -1.18 2.04
N ASP A 71 -5.35 -1.97 1.57
CA ASP A 71 -6.01 -1.67 0.32
C ASP A 71 -7.07 -0.58 0.54
N HIS A 72 -7.50 0.06 -0.53
CA HIS A 72 -8.58 1.04 -0.50
C HIS A 72 -9.90 0.37 -0.13
N THR A 73 -10.63 0.98 0.80
CA THR A 73 -11.95 0.52 1.22
C THR A 73 -13.04 1.32 0.52
N SER A 74 -14.03 0.62 -0.02
CA SER A 74 -15.25 1.22 -0.51
C SER A 74 -15.94 2.08 0.56
N PRO A 75 -16.40 3.31 0.25
CA PRO A 75 -17.33 4.06 1.11
C PRO A 75 -18.63 3.32 1.44
N LEU A 76 -19.00 2.29 0.66
CA LEU A 76 -20.18 1.45 0.92
C LEU A 76 -19.85 0.19 1.72
N ALA A 77 -18.61 -0.01 2.17
CA ALA A 77 -18.25 -1.17 2.95
C ALA A 77 -18.96 -1.16 4.32
N LEU A 78 -19.82 -2.15 4.57
CA LEU A 78 -20.51 -2.32 5.85
C LEU A 78 -19.55 -2.60 7.01
N ILE A 79 -18.43 -3.27 6.72
CA ILE A 79 -17.40 -3.59 7.69
C ILE A 79 -16.12 -2.86 7.27
N THR A 80 -15.77 -1.83 8.03
CA THR A 80 -14.54 -1.04 7.82
C THR A 80 -13.55 -1.27 8.96
N GLY A 81 -12.28 -0.91 8.75
CA GLY A 81 -11.27 -0.97 9.82
C GLY A 81 -10.69 -2.36 10.11
N LEU A 82 -11.05 -3.38 9.33
CA LEU A 82 -10.51 -4.74 9.49
C LEU A 82 -9.01 -4.87 9.16
N HIS A 83 -8.40 -3.89 8.49
CA HIS A 83 -6.99 -3.99 8.11
C HIS A 83 -6.06 -4.25 9.30
N TYR A 84 -6.32 -3.63 10.46
CA TYR A 84 -5.46 -3.80 11.62
C TYR A 84 -5.65 -5.18 12.29
N PRO A 85 -6.88 -5.64 12.60
CA PRO A 85 -7.11 -7.02 13.05
C PRO A 85 -6.59 -8.08 12.06
N LEU A 86 -6.81 -7.90 10.75
CA LEU A 86 -6.36 -8.85 9.74
C LEU A 86 -4.84 -8.91 9.62
N ALA A 87 -4.14 -7.79 9.84
CA ALA A 87 -2.69 -7.77 9.88
C ALA A 87 -2.11 -8.57 11.05
N GLN A 88 -2.81 -8.62 12.19
CA GLN A 88 -2.40 -9.45 13.34
C GLN A 88 -2.49 -10.95 13.02
N LEU A 89 -3.20 -11.34 11.96
CA LEU A 89 -3.23 -12.70 11.46
C LEU A 89 -1.97 -13.07 10.66
N ILE A 90 -1.05 -12.13 10.43
CA ILE A 90 0.22 -12.37 9.73
C ILE A 90 1.36 -12.27 10.73
N LYS A 91 2.03 -13.39 11.01
CA LYS A 91 3.25 -13.41 11.81
C LYS A 91 4.45 -13.20 10.89
N SER A 92 5.24 -12.18 11.18
CA SER A 92 6.37 -11.76 10.35
C SER A 92 7.67 -11.83 11.12
N SER A 93 8.68 -12.53 10.59
CA SER A 93 9.99 -12.70 11.22
C SER A 93 11.11 -12.54 10.21
N GLN A 94 12.25 -12.04 10.66
CA GLN A 94 13.44 -11.88 9.83
C GLN A 94 14.67 -12.45 10.54
N THR A 95 15.47 -13.21 9.79
CA THR A 95 16.76 -13.74 10.23
C THR A 95 17.84 -13.28 9.25
N CYS A 96 18.89 -12.63 9.74
CA CYS A 96 20.01 -12.16 8.92
C CYS A 96 21.33 -12.71 9.45
N ASN A 97 22.13 -13.32 8.60
CA ASN A 97 23.44 -13.84 8.92
C ASN A 97 24.51 -13.00 8.22
N TYR A 98 25.47 -12.52 8.98
CA TYR A 98 26.57 -11.69 8.51
C TYR A 98 27.89 -12.41 8.72
N LYS A 99 28.75 -12.33 7.70
CA LYS A 99 30.13 -12.80 7.77
C LYS A 99 31.08 -11.63 7.68
N PHE A 100 32.18 -11.72 8.42
CA PHE A 100 33.19 -10.68 8.47
C PHE A 100 34.55 -11.21 8.02
N ASP A 101 35.34 -10.31 7.46
CA ASP A 101 36.76 -10.54 7.24
C ASP A 101 37.50 -10.40 8.58
N ASN A 102 38.19 -11.44 9.01
CA ASN A 102 38.92 -11.44 10.28
C ASN A 102 40.09 -10.45 10.31
N ALA A 103 40.73 -10.19 9.17
CA ALA A 103 41.88 -9.30 9.07
C ALA A 103 41.47 -7.84 8.92
N GLN A 104 40.45 -7.59 8.09
CA GLN A 104 40.04 -6.23 7.71
C GLN A 104 38.80 -5.73 8.47
N LYS A 105 38.20 -6.58 9.33
CA LYS A 105 37.06 -6.30 10.22
C LYS A 105 35.82 -5.70 9.52
N HIS A 106 35.64 -5.92 8.22
CA HIS A 106 34.47 -5.48 7.47
C HIS A 106 33.60 -6.66 7.05
N MET A 107 32.33 -6.39 6.77
CA MET A 107 31.36 -7.39 6.33
C MET A 107 31.70 -7.89 4.91
N THR A 108 31.84 -9.21 4.74
CA THR A 108 32.09 -9.85 3.44
C THR A 108 30.82 -10.37 2.79
N SER A 109 29.83 -10.77 3.60
CA SER A 109 28.54 -11.19 3.07
C SER A 109 27.42 -11.03 4.10
N ALA A 110 26.21 -10.87 3.58
CA ALA A 110 24.97 -10.89 4.35
C ALA A 110 23.95 -11.80 3.68
N PHE A 111 23.28 -12.63 4.47
CA PHE A 111 22.19 -13.49 4.05
C PHE A 111 20.98 -13.25 4.94
N CYS A 112 19.95 -12.57 4.42
CA CYS A 112 18.72 -12.31 5.13
C CYS A 112 17.58 -13.17 4.57
N THR A 113 16.79 -13.77 5.46
CA THR A 113 15.54 -14.44 5.15
C THR A 113 14.42 -13.80 5.96
N GLU A 114 13.39 -13.35 5.27
CA GLU A 114 12.20 -12.77 5.84
C GLU A 114 11.02 -13.69 5.54
N ASN A 115 10.22 -14.00 6.56
CA ASN A 115 9.11 -14.94 6.47
C ASN A 115 7.84 -14.29 7.02
N HIS A 116 6.79 -14.27 6.20
CA HIS A 116 5.46 -13.82 6.58
C HIS A 116 4.51 -15.01 6.50
N MET A 117 3.93 -15.40 7.63
CA MET A 117 3.03 -16.55 7.73
C MET A 117 1.62 -16.12 8.08
N LEU A 118 0.65 -16.61 7.33
CA LEU A 118 -0.76 -16.45 7.64
C LEU A 118 -1.18 -17.45 8.74
N VAL A 119 -1.39 -16.94 9.95
CA VAL A 119 -1.61 -17.71 11.18
C VAL A 119 -2.90 -18.55 11.17
N PRO A 120 -4.06 -18.08 10.68
CA PRO A 120 -5.32 -18.82 10.74
C PRO A 120 -5.29 -20.20 10.08
N PHE A 121 -4.42 -20.39 9.09
CA PHE A 121 -4.25 -21.65 8.37
C PHE A 121 -2.90 -22.31 8.67
N SER A 122 -2.26 -21.91 9.77
CA SER A 122 -0.97 -22.45 10.15
C SER A 122 -1.10 -23.62 11.14
N TYR A 123 -0.38 -24.71 10.86
CA TYR A 123 -0.18 -25.79 11.82
C TYR A 123 1.08 -25.51 12.64
N LYS A 124 0.90 -25.45 13.97
CA LYS A 124 1.98 -25.18 14.96
C LYS A 124 2.79 -23.90 14.69
N GLY A 125 2.24 -22.95 13.94
CA GLY A 125 2.94 -21.72 13.55
C GLY A 125 4.22 -21.95 12.72
N GLN A 126 4.30 -23.10 12.03
CA GLN A 126 5.46 -23.50 11.22
C GLN A 126 5.08 -23.88 9.78
N TYR A 127 3.90 -24.49 9.60
CA TYR A 127 3.43 -24.97 8.30
C TYR A 127 2.17 -24.21 7.92
N GLY A 128 2.12 -23.65 6.72
CA GLY A 128 0.96 -22.90 6.26
C GLY A 128 1.29 -22.07 5.04
N VAL A 129 0.40 -21.12 4.72
CA VAL A 129 0.65 -20.15 3.65
C VAL A 129 1.71 -19.16 4.13
N THR A 130 2.87 -19.20 3.47
CA THR A 130 4.00 -18.32 3.78
C THR A 130 4.45 -17.57 2.54
N ASN A 131 4.93 -16.35 2.75
CA ASN A 131 5.72 -15.60 1.79
C ASN A 131 7.13 -15.46 2.36
N VAL A 132 8.14 -15.89 1.59
CA VAL A 132 9.53 -15.91 2.02
C VAL A 132 10.37 -15.04 1.09
N GLY A 133 10.87 -13.93 1.60
CA GLY A 133 11.86 -13.08 0.93
C GLY A 133 13.28 -13.50 1.31
N LYS A 134 14.17 -13.62 0.33
CA LYS A 134 15.60 -13.89 0.56
C LYS A 134 16.44 -12.81 -0.08
N GLN A 135 17.44 -12.33 0.65
CA GLN A 135 18.40 -11.34 0.19
C GLN A 135 19.81 -11.86 0.45
N VAL A 136 20.64 -11.82 -0.58
CA VAL A 136 22.04 -12.23 -0.52
C VAL A 136 22.89 -11.06 -1.00
N LEU A 137 23.84 -10.64 -0.16
CA LEU A 137 24.82 -9.62 -0.48
C LEU A 137 26.21 -10.24 -0.29
N THR A 138 27.09 -10.06 -1.27
CA THR A 138 28.45 -10.59 -1.24
C THR A 138 29.41 -9.54 -1.76
N LEU A 139 30.47 -9.28 -1.01
CA LEU A 139 31.56 -8.42 -1.42
C LEU A 139 32.35 -9.13 -2.51
N VAL A 140 32.39 -8.53 -3.70
CA VAL A 140 33.12 -9.08 -4.86
C VAL A 140 34.56 -8.53 -4.92
N GLY A 141 34.76 -7.29 -4.48
CA GLY A 141 36.07 -6.65 -4.47
C GLY A 141 36.00 -5.25 -3.90
N VAL A 142 37.16 -4.70 -3.55
CA VAL A 142 37.31 -3.34 -3.02
C VAL A 142 38.22 -2.57 -3.97
N SER A 143 37.72 -1.45 -4.49
CA SER A 143 38.48 -0.54 -5.36
C SER A 143 38.46 0.87 -4.78
N VAL A 144 39.57 1.59 -4.89
CA VAL A 144 39.64 3.00 -4.51
C VAL A 144 38.92 3.83 -5.58
N HIS A 145 37.91 4.60 -5.19
CA HIS A 145 37.19 5.48 -6.11
C HIS A 145 37.11 6.89 -5.54
N ASN A 146 37.35 7.88 -6.39
CA ASN A 146 37.25 9.30 -6.08
C ASN A 146 36.32 9.88 -7.15
N ASP A 147 35.02 9.95 -6.87
CA ASP A 147 34.15 10.94 -7.50
C ASP A 147 32.77 11.04 -6.84
N ARG A 148 32.27 12.28 -6.88
CA ARG A 148 30.93 12.72 -6.50
C ARG A 148 30.10 12.87 -7.77
N ILE A 149 28.82 12.52 -7.68
CA ILE A 149 27.66 12.89 -8.50
C ILE A 149 26.91 11.64 -8.99
N PHE A 150 25.64 11.57 -8.63
CA PHE A 150 24.66 10.67 -9.21
C PHE A 150 23.59 11.56 -9.86
N ASP A 151 23.46 11.48 -11.19
CA ASP A 151 22.33 12.06 -11.91
C ASP A 151 21.15 11.08 -11.91
N ILE A 152 19.94 11.62 -11.80
CA ILE A 152 18.69 10.87 -11.69
C ILE A 152 17.77 11.32 -12.82
N ASP A 153 17.50 10.43 -13.77
CA ASP A 153 16.45 10.60 -14.77
C ASP A 153 15.09 10.12 -14.24
N SER A 154 14.05 10.87 -14.60
CA SER A 154 12.66 10.63 -14.17
C SER A 154 11.82 9.96 -15.27
N VAL A 155 11.08 8.93 -14.89
CA VAL A 155 10.20 8.15 -15.77
C VAL A 155 8.76 8.65 -15.63
N HIS A 156 8.08 8.81 -16.77
CA HIS A 156 6.72 9.35 -16.87
C HIS A 156 5.64 8.29 -16.58
N PRO A 157 4.47 8.63 -16.00
CA PRO A 157 3.41 7.67 -15.73
C PRO A 157 2.58 7.32 -16.98
N ILE A 158 2.08 6.09 -16.96
CA ILE A 158 1.29 5.39 -17.98
C ILE A 158 -0.12 6.01 -18.13
N LYS A 159 -0.62 6.09 -19.37
CA LYS A 159 -1.96 6.61 -19.72
C LYS A 159 -3.02 5.49 -19.65
N ASP A 160 -3.79 5.45 -18.56
CA ASP A 160 -4.74 4.37 -18.23
C ASP A 160 -6.20 4.57 -18.74
N LYS A 161 -6.50 5.64 -19.50
CA LYS A 161 -7.87 5.94 -20.00
C LYS A 161 -8.48 4.81 -20.85
N GLU A 162 -7.79 4.41 -21.91
CA GLU A 162 -8.33 3.43 -22.87
C GLU A 162 -8.50 2.03 -22.24
N VAL A 163 -7.65 1.71 -21.26
CA VAL A 163 -7.75 0.46 -20.50
C VAL A 163 -9.06 0.46 -19.70
N MET A 164 -9.37 1.54 -18.97
CA MET A 164 -10.63 1.66 -18.23
C MET A 164 -11.84 1.50 -19.17
N LEU A 165 -11.86 2.22 -20.29
CA LEU A 165 -12.99 2.23 -21.23
C LEU A 165 -13.18 0.87 -21.91
N SER A 166 -12.10 0.21 -22.31
CA SER A 166 -12.17 -1.13 -22.92
C SER A 166 -12.80 -2.16 -21.98
N VAL A 167 -12.35 -2.21 -20.72
CA VAL A 167 -12.89 -3.12 -19.70
C VAL A 167 -14.36 -2.80 -19.39
N LEU A 168 -14.73 -1.52 -19.37
CA LEU A 168 -16.11 -1.10 -19.15
C LEU A 168 -17.04 -1.53 -20.29
N ARG A 169 -16.62 -1.35 -21.56
CA ARG A 169 -17.40 -1.80 -22.74
C ARG A 169 -17.60 -3.31 -22.71
N GLU A 170 -16.54 -4.07 -22.40
CA GLU A 170 -16.62 -5.52 -22.27
C GLU A 170 -17.59 -5.94 -21.16
N LEU A 171 -17.53 -5.30 -19.99
CA LEU A 171 -18.42 -5.58 -18.86
C LEU A 171 -19.87 -5.21 -19.18
N ALA A 172 -20.11 -4.09 -19.87
CA ALA A 172 -21.44 -3.63 -20.25
C ALA A 172 -22.09 -4.57 -21.29
N GLY A 173 -21.33 -5.05 -22.27
CA GLY A 173 -21.79 -5.98 -23.29
C GLY A 173 -21.88 -7.44 -22.84
N LEU A 174 -21.44 -7.76 -21.61
CA LEU A 174 -21.32 -9.15 -21.17
C LEU A 174 -22.67 -9.87 -21.08
N SER A 175 -23.79 -9.15 -20.85
CA SER A 175 -25.15 -9.73 -20.88
C SER A 175 -25.51 -10.35 -22.23
N GLU A 176 -24.94 -9.85 -23.31
CA GLU A 176 -25.18 -10.30 -24.68
C GLU A 176 -24.30 -11.49 -25.07
N THR A 177 -23.52 -12.04 -24.12
CA THR A 177 -22.56 -13.13 -24.36
C THR A 177 -22.82 -14.31 -23.43
N ASN A 178 -22.31 -15.49 -23.80
CA ASN A 178 -22.30 -16.66 -22.93
C ASN A 178 -21.20 -16.62 -21.83
N ASN A 179 -20.48 -15.50 -21.70
CA ASN A 179 -19.33 -15.34 -20.80
C ASN A 179 -19.70 -14.68 -19.47
N GLY A 180 -20.95 -14.80 -19.02
CA GLY A 180 -21.42 -14.17 -17.77
C GLY A 180 -20.59 -14.50 -16.53
N HIS A 181 -19.90 -15.64 -16.52
CA HIS A 181 -18.96 -16.03 -15.45
C HIS A 181 -17.80 -15.04 -15.27
N ASN A 182 -17.42 -14.28 -16.30
CA ASN A 182 -16.36 -13.28 -16.24
C ASN A 182 -16.78 -11.96 -15.58
N ARG A 183 -18.07 -11.77 -15.24
CA ARG A 183 -18.60 -10.50 -14.71
C ARG A 183 -17.83 -10.01 -13.49
N ALA A 184 -17.59 -10.90 -12.53
CA ALA A 184 -16.88 -10.56 -11.29
C ALA A 184 -15.41 -10.19 -11.56
N HIS A 185 -14.75 -10.93 -12.46
CA HIS A 185 -13.37 -10.66 -12.86
C HIS A 185 -13.25 -9.30 -13.55
N LEU A 186 -14.12 -8.99 -14.52
CA LEU A 186 -14.13 -7.73 -15.24
C LEU A 186 -14.47 -6.55 -14.32
N ALA A 187 -15.43 -6.70 -13.40
CA ALA A 187 -15.74 -5.68 -12.40
C ALA A 187 -14.53 -5.39 -11.49
N HIS A 188 -13.84 -6.44 -11.01
CA HIS A 188 -12.61 -6.27 -10.24
C HIS A 188 -11.50 -5.59 -11.06
N LYS A 189 -11.31 -6.01 -12.31
CA LYS A 189 -10.32 -5.42 -13.23
C LYS A 189 -10.60 -3.94 -13.49
N LEU A 190 -11.87 -3.57 -13.67
CA LEU A 190 -12.30 -2.18 -13.82
C LEU A 190 -11.94 -1.35 -12.58
N ILE A 191 -12.33 -1.82 -11.39
CA ILE A 191 -12.03 -1.15 -10.12
C ILE A 191 -10.52 -1.01 -9.92
N ALA A 192 -9.74 -2.07 -10.15
CA ALA A 192 -8.29 -2.05 -10.01
C ALA A 192 -7.60 -1.11 -11.01
N THR A 193 -8.18 -0.91 -12.19
CA THR A 193 -7.69 0.06 -13.18
C THR A 193 -7.98 1.48 -12.70
N ILE A 194 -9.22 1.75 -12.29
CA ILE A 194 -9.63 3.08 -11.80
C ILE A 194 -8.81 3.50 -10.57
N ARG A 195 -8.51 2.58 -9.64
CA ARG A 195 -7.67 2.86 -8.46
C ARG A 195 -6.26 3.36 -8.78
N LYS A 196 -5.76 3.12 -9.99
CA LYS A 196 -4.43 3.56 -10.43
C LYS A 196 -4.47 4.91 -11.16
N MET A 197 -5.66 5.39 -11.52
CA MET A 197 -5.82 6.63 -12.27
C MET A 197 -5.67 7.84 -11.35
N ASN A 198 -4.95 8.86 -11.82
CA ASN A 198 -4.95 10.17 -11.17
C ASN A 198 -6.23 10.96 -11.52
N SER A 199 -6.47 12.06 -10.81
CA SER A 199 -7.66 12.91 -10.98
C SER A 199 -7.85 13.38 -12.43
N GLU A 200 -6.77 13.78 -13.11
CA GLU A 200 -6.84 14.29 -14.50
C GLU A 200 -7.30 13.20 -15.47
N SER A 201 -6.68 12.01 -15.38
CA SER A 201 -7.02 10.87 -16.24
C SER A 201 -8.44 10.40 -16.00
N LEU A 202 -8.86 10.32 -14.73
CA LEU A 202 -10.20 9.89 -14.36
C LEU A 202 -11.26 10.89 -14.83
N ASN A 203 -11.05 12.19 -14.61
CA ASN A 203 -11.96 13.24 -15.08
C ASN A 203 -12.09 13.27 -16.60
N THR A 204 -11.02 12.96 -17.34
CA THR A 204 -11.05 12.87 -18.80
C THR A 204 -11.79 11.63 -19.30
N ALA A 205 -11.75 10.52 -18.55
CA ALA A 205 -12.41 9.27 -18.91
C ALA A 205 -13.90 9.24 -18.56
N LEU A 206 -14.31 9.93 -17.49
CA LEU A 206 -15.65 9.84 -16.91
C LEU A 206 -16.80 10.18 -17.86
N PRO A 207 -16.76 11.26 -18.67
CA PRO A 207 -17.86 11.59 -19.58
C PRO A 207 -18.19 10.44 -20.53
N GLU A 208 -17.16 9.89 -21.19
CA GLU A 208 -17.30 8.77 -22.12
C GLU A 208 -17.72 7.47 -21.41
N ALA A 209 -17.19 7.23 -20.21
CA ALA A 209 -17.57 6.07 -19.41
C ALA A 209 -19.06 6.10 -19.01
N LEU A 210 -19.58 7.28 -18.63
CA LEU A 210 -20.98 7.47 -18.26
C LEU A 210 -21.94 7.28 -19.44
N GLU A 211 -21.49 7.57 -20.66
CA GLU A 211 -22.25 7.27 -21.89
C GLU A 211 -22.33 5.77 -22.16
N ILE A 212 -21.27 5.01 -21.88
CA ILE A 212 -21.26 3.54 -22.02
C ILE A 212 -22.22 2.90 -21.00
N SER A 213 -22.07 3.22 -19.72
CA SER A 213 -22.95 2.68 -18.68
C SER A 213 -22.87 3.46 -17.37
N ARG A 214 -23.87 4.31 -17.10
CA ARG A 214 -23.95 5.07 -15.84
C ARG A 214 -23.94 4.17 -14.60
N SER A 215 -24.72 3.09 -14.63
CA SER A 215 -24.88 2.20 -13.47
C SER A 215 -23.57 1.48 -13.10
N LEU A 216 -22.84 0.97 -14.09
CA LEU A 216 -21.56 0.31 -13.86
C LEU A 216 -20.48 1.29 -13.40
N VAL A 217 -20.44 2.50 -13.97
CA VAL A 217 -19.50 3.55 -13.55
C VAL A 217 -19.75 3.95 -12.10
N TYR A 218 -21.01 4.16 -11.71
CA TYR A 218 -21.32 4.48 -10.31
C TYR A 218 -20.90 3.36 -9.37
N GLN A 219 -21.23 2.11 -9.69
CA GLN A 219 -20.77 0.97 -8.88
C GLN A 219 -19.24 0.93 -8.77
N ALA A 220 -18.52 1.11 -9.88
CA ALA A 220 -17.07 1.08 -9.89
C ALA A 220 -16.45 2.22 -9.05
N LEU A 221 -16.97 3.45 -9.18
CA LEU A 221 -16.52 4.60 -8.41
C LEU A 221 -16.78 4.40 -6.90
N PHE A 222 -17.98 3.98 -6.52
CA PHE A 222 -18.30 3.71 -5.12
C PHE A 222 -17.47 2.56 -4.54
N GLN A 223 -17.01 1.60 -5.35
CA GLN A 223 -16.14 0.51 -4.88
C GLN A 223 -14.63 0.85 -4.92
N CYS A 224 -14.25 1.92 -5.61
CA CYS A 224 -12.86 2.30 -5.81
C CYS A 224 -12.16 2.70 -4.51
N GLY A 225 -12.75 3.61 -3.74
CA GLY A 225 -12.25 4.00 -2.41
C GLY A 225 -10.98 4.88 -2.39
N THR A 226 -10.47 5.34 -3.54
CA THR A 226 -9.38 6.34 -3.58
C THR A 226 -9.93 7.77 -3.45
N PRO A 227 -9.11 8.76 -3.02
CA PRO A 227 -9.50 10.17 -2.99
C PRO A 227 -9.98 10.72 -4.35
N GLU A 228 -9.36 10.27 -5.44
CA GLU A 228 -9.71 10.67 -6.81
C GLU A 228 -11.11 10.19 -7.17
N CYS A 229 -11.43 8.95 -6.81
CA CYS A 229 -12.75 8.35 -7.00
C CYS A 229 -13.82 9.04 -6.17
N THR A 230 -13.55 9.31 -4.89
CA THR A 230 -14.54 9.98 -4.03
C THR A 230 -14.80 11.42 -4.46
N SER A 231 -13.76 12.14 -4.88
CA SER A 231 -13.89 13.47 -5.48
C SER A 231 -14.74 13.42 -6.76
N SER A 232 -14.47 12.45 -7.63
CA SER A 232 -15.25 12.24 -8.85
C SER A 232 -16.73 11.96 -8.59
N ILE A 233 -17.04 11.13 -7.58
CA ILE A 233 -18.44 10.85 -7.18
C ILE A 233 -19.14 12.14 -6.77
N LEU A 234 -18.52 12.94 -5.90
CA LEU A 234 -19.09 14.19 -5.40
C LEU A 234 -19.27 15.23 -6.50
N GLN A 235 -18.39 15.24 -7.50
CA GLN A 235 -18.57 16.06 -8.70
C GLN A 235 -19.77 15.61 -9.52
N VAL A 236 -19.91 14.30 -9.78
CA VAL A 236 -21.03 13.76 -10.54
C VAL A 236 -22.36 13.95 -9.82
N LEU A 237 -22.43 13.73 -8.51
CA LEU A 237 -23.66 13.94 -7.72
C LEU A 237 -24.14 15.39 -7.75
N ARG A 238 -23.23 16.37 -7.89
CA ARG A 238 -23.61 17.78 -8.03
C ARG A 238 -24.24 18.12 -9.38
N THR A 239 -24.18 17.21 -10.36
CA THR A 239 -24.91 17.35 -11.63
C THR A 239 -26.36 16.88 -11.54
N PHE A 240 -26.74 16.18 -10.45
CA PHE A 240 -28.09 15.69 -10.26
C PHE A 240 -29.01 16.84 -9.83
N ASP A 241 -30.33 16.63 -9.93
CA ASP A 241 -31.28 17.60 -9.41
C ASP A 241 -31.08 17.81 -7.90
N ARG A 242 -31.14 19.06 -7.43
CA ARG A 242 -30.88 19.42 -6.03
C ARG A 242 -31.83 18.72 -5.05
N SER A 243 -33.03 18.33 -5.49
CA SER A 243 -34.02 17.62 -4.67
C SER A 243 -33.72 16.11 -4.53
N SER A 244 -32.84 15.55 -5.36
CA SER A 244 -32.47 14.12 -5.38
C SER A 244 -32.00 13.61 -4.02
N LEU A 245 -32.67 12.58 -3.51
CA LEU A 245 -32.31 11.90 -2.25
C LEU A 245 -31.01 11.09 -2.37
N GLU A 246 -30.65 10.71 -3.59
CA GLU A 246 -29.42 9.99 -3.93
C GLU A 246 -28.18 10.78 -3.50
N ILE A 247 -28.22 12.11 -3.62
CA ILE A 247 -27.14 12.99 -3.13
C ILE A 247 -26.98 12.84 -1.61
N ASP A 248 -28.08 12.85 -0.85
CA ASP A 248 -28.03 12.75 0.60
C ASP A 248 -27.49 11.38 1.05
N ALA A 249 -27.99 10.30 0.45
CA ALA A 249 -27.58 8.94 0.78
C ALA A 249 -26.09 8.72 0.48
N ALA A 250 -25.62 9.16 -0.70
CA ALA A 250 -24.24 8.98 -1.11
C ALA A 250 -23.26 9.80 -0.27
N VAL A 251 -23.58 11.07 0.02
CA VAL A 251 -22.74 11.93 0.88
C VAL A 251 -22.73 11.40 2.31
N TYR A 252 -23.86 10.91 2.82
CA TYR A 252 -23.93 10.29 4.13
C TYR A 252 -23.03 9.05 4.24
N ALA A 253 -23.05 8.17 3.23
CA ALA A 253 -22.15 7.02 3.16
C ALA A 253 -20.67 7.44 3.11
N MET A 254 -20.33 8.48 2.34
CA MET A 254 -18.96 9.01 2.29
C MET A 254 -18.49 9.57 3.63
N GLY A 255 -19.39 10.16 4.43
CA GLY A 255 -19.09 10.57 5.80
C GLY A 255 -18.75 9.43 6.76
N MET A 256 -18.96 8.17 6.37
CA MET A 256 -18.60 6.99 7.18
C MET A 256 -17.21 6.43 6.85
N VAL A 257 -16.55 6.91 5.80
CA VAL A 257 -15.21 6.47 5.40
C VAL A 257 -14.21 6.63 6.55
N PRO A 258 -13.39 5.61 6.86
CA PRO A 258 -12.35 5.73 7.87
C PRO A 258 -11.16 6.56 7.36
N ASN A 259 -10.64 7.48 8.17
CA ASN A 259 -9.51 8.38 7.83
C ASN A 259 -9.75 9.17 6.53
N PRO A 260 -10.73 10.08 6.51
CA PRO A 260 -11.05 10.86 5.31
C PRO A 260 -9.85 11.70 4.85
N SER A 261 -9.64 11.77 3.53
CA SER A 261 -8.61 12.65 2.96
C SER A 261 -9.04 14.12 3.02
N ARG A 262 -8.06 15.02 2.94
CA ARG A 262 -8.33 16.47 2.82
C ARG A 262 -9.23 16.78 1.62
N ASP A 263 -8.96 16.14 0.48
CA ASP A 263 -9.72 16.34 -0.76
C ASP A 263 -11.19 15.90 -0.59
N LEU A 264 -11.43 14.79 0.11
CA LEU A 264 -12.78 14.33 0.42
C LEU A 264 -13.53 15.37 1.25
N VAL A 265 -12.91 15.92 2.30
CA VAL A 265 -13.54 16.95 3.15
C VAL A 265 -13.84 18.21 2.33
N GLU A 266 -12.93 18.63 1.45
CA GLU A 266 -13.14 19.77 0.57
C GLU A 266 -14.32 19.57 -0.40
N GLU A 267 -14.44 18.39 -1.00
CA GLU A 267 -15.55 18.06 -1.89
C GLU A 267 -16.88 17.91 -1.15
N MET A 268 -16.85 17.39 0.09
CA MET A 268 -18.04 17.37 0.96
C MET A 268 -18.48 18.78 1.34
N LEU A 269 -17.54 19.72 1.58
CA LEU A 269 -17.85 21.14 1.80
C LEU A 269 -18.50 21.77 0.56
N LYS A 270 -17.98 21.50 -0.64
CA LYS A 270 -18.58 21.98 -1.90
C LYS A 270 -19.99 21.42 -2.10
N THR A 271 -20.20 20.14 -1.79
CA THR A 271 -21.52 19.50 -1.86
C THR A 271 -22.48 20.06 -0.81
N ALA A 272 -22.01 20.37 0.40
CA ALA A 272 -22.81 21.03 1.44
C ALA A 272 -23.21 22.47 1.09
N LYS A 273 -22.42 23.19 0.27
CA LYS A 273 -22.80 24.49 -0.29
C LYS A 273 -23.84 24.34 -1.42
N TYR A 274 -23.75 23.25 -2.18
CA TYR A 274 -24.69 22.95 -3.25
C TYR A 274 -26.06 22.51 -2.69
N LYS A 275 -26.10 21.55 -1.76
CA LYS A 275 -27.32 21.04 -1.11
C LYS A 275 -27.20 21.13 0.41
N ASN A 276 -28.03 21.98 1.01
CA ASN A 276 -27.98 22.29 2.45
C ASN A 276 -28.92 21.38 3.23
N SER A 277 -28.66 20.07 3.25
CA SER A 277 -29.49 19.08 3.95
C SER A 277 -28.87 18.62 5.26
N LYS A 278 -29.71 18.16 6.21
CA LYS A 278 -29.24 17.60 7.49
C LYS A 278 -28.27 16.42 7.30
N PRO A 279 -28.56 15.41 6.44
CA PRO A 279 -27.65 14.29 6.24
C PRO A 279 -26.26 14.73 5.77
N ILE A 280 -26.19 15.70 4.85
CA ILE A 280 -24.92 16.22 4.33
C ILE A 280 -24.11 16.92 5.42
N TYR A 281 -24.74 17.76 6.26
CA TYR A 281 -24.04 18.39 7.37
C TYR A 281 -23.56 17.39 8.43
N TYR A 282 -24.36 16.38 8.76
CA TYR A 282 -23.92 15.32 9.68
C TYR A 282 -22.73 14.53 9.13
N ALA A 283 -22.78 14.17 7.85
CA ALA A 283 -21.71 13.46 7.18
C ALA A 283 -20.41 14.28 7.18
N LEU A 284 -20.50 15.55 6.81
CA LEU A 284 -19.37 16.47 6.80
C LEU A 284 -18.80 16.66 8.21
N SER A 285 -19.64 16.86 9.23
CA SER A 285 -19.19 16.97 10.62
C SER A 285 -18.45 15.72 11.09
N ASN A 286 -18.96 14.53 10.75
CA ASN A 286 -18.28 13.29 11.09
C ASN A 286 -16.95 13.11 10.36
N ALA A 287 -16.87 13.51 9.09
CA ALA A 287 -15.64 13.48 8.31
C ALA A 287 -14.58 14.45 8.86
N VAL A 288 -14.96 15.67 9.23
CA VAL A 288 -14.03 16.66 9.81
C VAL A 288 -13.52 16.25 11.19
N ARG A 289 -14.34 15.55 11.98
CA ARG A 289 -13.96 15.09 13.33
C ARG A 289 -12.91 13.97 13.32
N ARG A 290 -12.89 13.13 12.28
CA ARG A 290 -12.02 11.97 12.16
C ARG A 290 -10.66 12.33 11.58
#